data_AF-A0A3S4DRF7-F1
#
_entry.id   AF-A0A3S4DRF7-F1
#
_cell.length_a   1.000
_cell.length_b   1.000
_cell.length_c   1.000
_cell.angle_alpha   90.00
_cell.angle_beta   90.00
_cell.angle_gamma   90.00
#
_symmetry.space_group_name_H-M   'P 1'
#
loop_
_entity.id
_entity.type
_entity.pdbx_description
1 polymer ?
#
loop_
_entity_poly.entity_id
_entity_poly.type
_entity_poly.pdbx_seq_one_letter_code
_entity_poly.pdbx_strand_id
1 'polypeptide(L)'
;MSGFEEGFGEGFQSGFALDDATAFTRLMFELYEYRCAVTGEQFAPSAQLPHPELEIFLFLPLAAGGALSFGNATVVEGAVKGLMAKGLVVVDDNYWVLGKDGARWTRGQMLWRHADRAFWPDRALMARHREYFQRRD
;
A
#
# COMPACT_ATOMS: atom_id res chain seq x y z
N MET A 1 2.89 -40.90 -3.89
CA MET A 1 2.61 -39.88 -2.86
C MET A 1 3.82 -38.97 -2.77
N SER A 2 3.57 -37.72 -2.36
CA SER A 2 4.48 -36.59 -2.10
C SER A 2 5.17 -35.90 -3.28
N GLY A 3 4.89 -34.60 -3.39
CA GLY A 3 5.59 -33.60 -4.19
C GLY A 3 4.83 -32.27 -4.13
N PHE A 4 4.83 -31.61 -2.96
CA PHE A 4 4.38 -30.23 -2.82
C PHE A 4 5.44 -29.34 -3.49
N GLU A 5 5.07 -28.62 -4.55
CA GLU A 5 5.90 -27.54 -5.10
C GLU A 5 5.67 -26.26 -4.30
N GLU A 6 6.48 -26.09 -3.26
CA GLU A 6 6.85 -24.79 -2.71
C GLU A 6 7.73 -24.07 -3.73
N GLY A 7 7.35 -22.85 -4.13
CA GLY A 7 8.15 -22.11 -5.09
C GLY A 7 7.68 -20.69 -5.35
N PHE A 8 7.54 -19.85 -4.31
CA PHE A 8 7.60 -18.38 -4.47
C PHE A 8 8.38 -17.77 -3.31
N GLY A 9 9.67 -18.09 -3.29
CA GLY A 9 10.64 -17.57 -2.36
C GLY A 9 12.01 -17.46 -3.02
N GLU A 10 12.13 -16.67 -4.08
CA GLU A 10 13.44 -16.27 -4.62
C GLU A 10 13.47 -14.75 -4.84
N GLY A 11 14.49 -14.13 -4.25
CA GLY A 11 14.67 -12.69 -4.23
C GLY A 11 14.77 -12.10 -5.63
N PHE A 12 13.99 -11.07 -5.89
CA PHE A 12 13.99 -10.38 -7.18
C PHE A 12 14.80 -9.08 -7.07
N GLN A 13 16.12 -9.19 -7.22
CA GLN A 13 16.99 -8.07 -7.58
C GLN A 13 17.36 -8.16 -9.06
N SER A 14 16.56 -7.57 -9.95
CA SER A 14 17.03 -7.04 -11.25
C SER A 14 15.91 -6.28 -11.96
N GLY A 15 16.24 -5.09 -12.49
CA GLY A 15 15.47 -4.23 -13.40
C GLY A 15 13.99 -4.58 -13.64
N PHE A 16 13.10 -3.84 -12.99
CA PHE A 16 11.67 -3.91 -13.24
C PHE A 16 11.35 -3.51 -14.69
N ALA A 17 10.60 -4.36 -15.40
CA ALA A 17 9.97 -3.96 -16.65
C ALA A 17 8.80 -3.02 -16.32
N LEU A 18 8.67 -1.91 -17.07
CA LEU A 18 7.56 -0.97 -16.94
C LEU A 18 6.19 -1.67 -17.09
N ASP A 19 6.16 -2.77 -17.85
CA ASP A 19 4.97 -3.59 -18.08
C ASP A 19 4.46 -4.25 -16.80
N ASP A 20 5.36 -4.75 -15.95
CA ASP A 20 4.99 -5.40 -14.68
C ASP A 20 4.40 -4.39 -13.68
N ALA A 21 5.00 -3.20 -13.60
CA ALA A 21 4.51 -2.13 -12.73
C ALA A 21 3.14 -1.59 -13.20
N THR A 22 2.95 -1.49 -14.51
CA THR A 22 1.68 -1.06 -15.13
C THR A 22 0.58 -2.10 -14.87
N ALA A 23 0.88 -3.38 -15.10
CA ALA A 23 -0.06 -4.48 -14.84
C ALA A 23 -0.43 -4.58 -13.35
N PHE A 24 0.56 -4.49 -12.46
CA PHE A 24 0.34 -4.47 -11.02
C PHE A 24 -0.54 -3.29 -10.60
N THR A 25 -0.30 -2.10 -11.15
CA THR A 25 -1.09 -0.90 -10.85
C THR A 25 -2.55 -1.07 -11.27
N ARG A 26 -2.81 -1.58 -12.47
CA ARG A 26 -4.18 -1.85 -12.96
C ARG A 26 -4.90 -2.85 -12.05
N LEU A 27 -4.24 -3.97 -11.75
CA LEU A 27 -4.78 -5.00 -10.87
C LEU A 27 -5.10 -4.45 -9.48
N MET A 28 -4.21 -3.65 -8.89
CA MET A 28 -4.45 -3.02 -7.60
C MET A 28 -5.65 -2.07 -7.62
N PHE A 29 -5.80 -1.25 -8.66
CA PHE A 29 -6.98 -0.37 -8.79
C PHE A 29 -8.27 -1.18 -8.92
N GLU A 30 -8.28 -2.26 -9.68
CA GLU A 30 -9.43 -3.15 -9.81
C GLU A 30 -9.77 -3.86 -8.48
N LEU A 31 -8.76 -4.40 -7.79
CA LEU A 31 -8.91 -5.04 -6.48
C LEU A 31 -9.43 -4.06 -5.42
N TYR A 32 -9.10 -2.78 -5.53
CA TYR A 32 -9.59 -1.74 -4.64
C TYR A 32 -10.88 -1.07 -5.15
N GLU A 33 -11.48 -1.56 -6.23
CA GLU A 33 -12.68 -1.00 -6.84
C GLU A 33 -12.53 0.51 -7.17
N TYR A 34 -11.31 0.93 -7.52
CA TYR A 34 -10.94 2.34 -7.72
C TYR A 34 -11.22 3.21 -6.48
N ARG A 35 -10.94 2.67 -5.29
CA ARG A 35 -11.14 3.35 -4.01
C ARG A 35 -9.82 3.73 -3.36
N CYS A 36 -9.75 4.93 -2.79
CA CYS A 36 -8.70 5.29 -1.85
C CYS A 36 -8.88 4.52 -0.55
N ALA A 37 -7.87 3.73 -0.17
CA ALA A 37 -7.94 2.88 1.01
C ALA A 37 -8.08 3.67 2.31
N VAL A 38 -7.56 4.89 2.33
CA VAL A 38 -7.46 5.73 3.52
C VAL A 38 -8.72 6.55 3.75
N THR A 39 -9.30 7.15 2.70
CA THR A 39 -10.51 8.00 2.77
C THR A 39 -11.78 7.22 2.47
N GLY A 40 -11.67 6.07 1.80
CA GLY A 40 -12.82 5.27 1.36
C GLY A 40 -13.53 5.87 0.15
N GLU A 41 -13.07 7.01 -0.36
CA GLU A 41 -13.63 7.65 -1.55
C GLU A 41 -13.37 6.79 -2.79
N GLN A 42 -14.40 6.63 -3.61
CA GLN A 42 -14.37 5.84 -4.82
C GLN A 42 -14.40 6.73 -6.05
N PHE A 43 -13.54 6.42 -7.01
CA PHE A 43 -13.35 7.19 -8.23
C PHE A 43 -13.84 6.42 -9.45
N ALA A 44 -14.11 7.14 -10.53
CA ALA A 44 -14.50 6.53 -11.79
C ALA A 44 -13.31 5.72 -12.36
N PRO A 45 -13.54 4.48 -12.84
CA PRO A 45 -12.51 3.72 -13.52
C PRO A 45 -11.89 4.49 -14.70
N SER A 46 -10.57 4.46 -14.81
CA SER A 46 -9.83 5.00 -15.96
C SER A 46 -8.96 3.94 -16.60
N ALA A 47 -9.05 3.80 -17.93
CA ALA A 47 -8.16 2.94 -18.70
C ALA A 47 -6.77 3.56 -18.91
N GLN A 48 -6.62 4.85 -18.63
CA GLN A 48 -5.36 5.58 -18.76
C GLN A 48 -4.55 5.46 -17.48
N LEU A 49 -3.26 5.18 -17.63
CA LEU A 49 -2.29 5.28 -16.55
C LEU A 49 -1.33 6.45 -16.84
N PRO A 50 -0.99 7.26 -15.83
CA PRO A 50 -1.46 7.19 -14.43
C PRO A 50 -2.96 7.56 -14.29
N HIS A 51 -3.62 7.01 -13.26
CA HIS A 51 -4.99 7.40 -12.92
C HIS A 51 -4.97 8.85 -12.39
N PRO A 52 -5.96 9.70 -12.72
CA PRO A 52 -5.93 11.12 -12.33
C PRO A 52 -5.88 11.33 -10.82
N GLU A 53 -6.61 10.49 -10.08
CA GLU A 53 -6.78 10.66 -8.62
C GLU A 53 -6.03 9.61 -7.78
N LEU A 54 -5.72 8.45 -8.35
CA LEU A 54 -5.30 7.28 -7.58
C LEU A 54 -3.88 6.88 -7.91
N GLU A 55 -3.17 6.44 -6.88
CA GLU A 55 -1.80 5.98 -6.95
C GLU A 55 -1.57 4.77 -6.05
N ILE A 56 -0.51 4.03 -6.34
CA ILE A 56 0.00 2.98 -5.46
C ILE A 56 0.97 3.58 -4.45
N PHE A 57 0.69 3.35 -3.17
CA PHE A 57 1.62 3.60 -2.08
C PHE A 57 2.26 2.29 -1.64
N LEU A 58 3.59 2.28 -1.49
CA LEU A 58 4.34 1.16 -0.96
C LEU A 58 4.75 1.45 0.49
N PHE A 59 4.42 0.57 1.42
CA PHE A 59 4.82 0.72 2.83
C PHE A 59 6.35 0.61 2.99
N LEU A 60 6.98 -0.32 2.27
CA LEU A 60 8.42 -0.39 2.09
C LEU A 60 8.76 0.01 0.64
N PRO A 61 9.48 1.12 0.41
CA PRO A 61 9.86 1.55 -0.93
C PRO A 61 10.74 0.52 -1.65
N LEU A 62 10.63 0.45 -2.99
CA LEU A 62 11.48 -0.43 -3.81
C LEU A 62 12.98 -0.18 -3.58
N ALA A 63 13.39 1.10 -3.47
CA ALA A 63 14.77 1.49 -3.19
C ALA A 63 15.29 1.02 -1.81
N ALA A 64 14.40 0.63 -0.90
CA ALA A 64 14.73 0.09 0.42
C ALA A 64 14.54 -1.45 0.49
N GLY A 65 14.48 -2.12 -0.66
CA GLY A 65 14.28 -3.56 -0.76
C GLY A 65 12.82 -4.00 -0.69
N GLY A 66 11.87 -3.09 -0.86
CA GLY A 66 10.45 -3.42 -1.00
C GLY A 66 10.14 -4.09 -2.32
N ALA A 67 9.01 -4.80 -2.38
CA ALA A 67 8.52 -5.46 -3.58
C ALA A 67 7.15 -4.91 -4.00
N LEU A 68 6.80 -5.04 -5.28
CA LEU A 68 5.42 -4.88 -5.73
C LEU A 68 4.64 -6.14 -5.33
N SER A 69 3.93 -6.05 -4.21
CA SER A 69 3.12 -7.15 -3.69
C SER A 69 1.90 -6.59 -2.98
N PHE A 70 0.82 -7.37 -2.89
CA PHE A 70 -0.39 -6.96 -2.19
C PHE A 70 -0.12 -6.62 -0.71
N GLY A 71 0.77 -7.38 -0.07
CA GLY A 71 1.19 -7.12 1.31
C GLY A 71 1.97 -5.81 1.48
N ASN A 72 2.66 -5.33 0.45
CA ASN A 72 3.46 -4.09 0.53
C ASN A 72 2.76 -2.86 -0.05
N ALA A 73 1.57 -3.02 -0.65
CA ALA A 73 0.95 -1.97 -1.44
C ALA A 73 -0.46 -1.63 -0.98
N THR A 74 -0.86 -0.38 -1.16
CA THR A 74 -2.25 0.07 -1.01
C THR A 74 -2.57 1.15 -2.06
N VAL A 75 -3.84 1.25 -2.42
CA VAL A 75 -4.32 2.31 -3.32
C VAL A 75 -4.71 3.54 -2.50
N VAL A 76 -4.23 4.72 -2.89
CA VAL A 76 -4.54 5.98 -2.20
C VAL A 76 -4.65 7.13 -3.18
N GLU A 77 -5.31 8.21 -2.76
CA GLU A 77 -5.24 9.48 -3.47
C GLU A 77 -3.83 10.08 -3.45
N GLY A 78 -3.48 10.86 -4.47
CA GLY A 78 -2.18 11.54 -4.55
C GLY A 78 -1.87 12.43 -3.33
N ALA A 79 -2.87 13.17 -2.83
CA ALA A 79 -2.72 13.98 -1.62
C ALA A 79 -2.43 13.12 -0.38
N VAL A 80 -3.16 12.01 -0.22
CA VAL A 80 -2.96 11.03 0.87
C VAL A 80 -1.59 10.38 0.79
N LYS A 81 -1.15 9.98 -0.41
CA LYS A 81 0.19 9.45 -0.66
C LYS A 81 1.26 10.41 -0.13
N GLY A 82 1.10 11.71 -0.39
CA GLY A 82 1.97 12.77 0.12
C GLY A 82 1.98 12.86 1.66
N LEU A 83 0.84 12.69 2.31
CA LEU A 83 0.74 12.67 3.78
C LEU A 83 1.39 11.41 4.38
N MET A 84 1.18 10.24 3.76
CA MET A 84 1.80 8.98 4.19
C MET A 84 3.31 8.98 4.00
N ALA A 85 3.80 9.57 2.91
CA ALA A 85 5.24 9.74 2.66
C ALA A 85 5.93 10.67 3.67
N LYS A 86 5.17 11.57 4.30
CA LYS A 86 5.64 12.47 5.36
C LYS A 86 5.42 11.92 6.77
N GLY A 87 4.81 10.74 6.90
CA GLY A 87 4.45 10.18 8.21
C GLY A 87 3.35 10.96 8.95
N LEU A 88 2.58 11.80 8.24
CA LEU A 88 1.45 12.52 8.82
C LEU A 88 0.17 11.66 8.84
N VAL A 89 0.13 10.63 7.99
CA VAL A 89 -0.85 9.57 8.00
C VAL A 89 -0.12 8.24 8.05
N VAL A 90 -0.45 7.38 9.01
CA VAL A 90 0.08 6.01 9.13
C VAL A 90 -1.07 5.05 9.38
N VAL A 91 -0.81 3.75 9.29
CA VAL A 91 -1.78 2.70 9.62
C VAL A 91 -1.29 1.91 10.82
N ASP A 92 -2.17 1.69 11.79
CA ASP A 92 -1.87 0.86 12.96
C ASP A 92 -2.00 -0.64 12.65
N ASP A 93 -1.56 -1.48 13.58
CA ASP A 93 -1.55 -2.93 13.34
C ASP A 93 -2.96 -3.50 13.22
N ASN A 94 -3.98 -2.82 13.74
CA ASN A 94 -5.40 -3.17 13.62
C ASN A 94 -6.06 -2.55 12.38
N TYR A 95 -5.26 -1.98 11.48
CA TYR A 95 -5.67 -1.30 10.26
C TYR A 95 -6.48 -0.02 10.50
N TRP A 96 -6.31 0.64 11.65
CA TRP A 96 -6.83 1.99 11.80
C TRP A 96 -5.90 2.98 11.13
N VAL A 97 -6.48 3.88 10.32
CA VAL A 97 -5.77 5.05 9.82
C VAL A 97 -5.56 6.01 10.99
N LEU A 98 -4.32 6.41 11.22
CA LEU A 98 -3.94 7.40 12.23
C LEU A 98 -3.44 8.66 11.54
N GLY A 99 -4.01 9.81 11.90
CA GLY A 99 -3.53 11.13 11.49
C GLY A 99 -2.73 11.79 12.60
N LYS A 100 -1.66 12.51 12.24
CA LYS A 100 -0.83 13.31 13.16
C LYS A 100 -1.29 14.77 13.15
N ASP A 101 -1.61 15.30 14.33
CA ASP A 101 -1.87 16.72 14.58
C ASP A 101 -0.94 17.20 15.70
N GLY A 102 0.10 17.95 15.33
CA GLY A 102 1.20 18.27 16.24
C GLY A 102 1.86 17.00 16.80
N ALA A 103 1.87 16.87 18.14
CA ALA A 103 2.39 15.69 18.84
C ALA A 103 1.33 14.59 19.06
N ARG A 104 0.08 14.83 18.68
CA ARG A 104 -1.04 13.92 18.95
C ARG A 104 -1.36 13.06 17.74
N TRP A 105 -1.58 11.78 18.00
CA TRP A 105 -2.18 10.86 17.03
C TRP A 105 -3.69 10.75 17.26
N THR A 106 -4.45 10.86 16.17
CA THR A 106 -5.90 10.68 16.19
C THR A 106 -6.27 9.51 15.29
N ARG A 107 -7.09 8.60 15.83
CA ARG A 107 -7.66 7.48 15.09
C ARG A 107 -8.79 7.98 14.20
N GLY A 108 -8.65 7.75 12.89
CA GLY A 108 -9.69 7.95 11.90
C GLY A 108 -10.50 6.67 11.68
N GLN A 109 -10.80 6.39 10.42
CA GLN A 109 -11.50 5.19 10.01
C GLN A 109 -10.57 3.98 9.85
N MET A 110 -11.16 2.80 9.67
CA MET A 110 -10.39 1.63 9.26
C MET A 110 -9.95 1.77 7.81
N LEU A 111 -8.72 1.35 7.52
CA LEU A 111 -8.23 1.20 6.17
C LEU A 111 -9.17 0.25 5.42
N TRP A 112 -9.67 0.71 4.27
CA TRP A 112 -10.42 -0.16 3.38
C TRP A 112 -9.51 -1.28 2.90
N ARG A 113 -10.06 -2.49 2.87
CA ARG A 113 -9.37 -3.72 2.50
C ARG A 113 -10.33 -4.57 1.70
N HIS A 114 -9.78 -5.32 0.76
CA HIS A 114 -10.52 -6.34 0.01
C HIS A 114 -11.13 -7.39 0.96
N ALA A 115 -12.19 -8.08 0.56
CA ALA A 115 -12.82 -9.11 1.41
C ALA A 115 -11.88 -10.28 1.71
N ASP A 116 -11.04 -10.64 0.74
CA ASP A 116 -10.01 -11.67 0.87
C ASP A 116 -8.72 -11.10 1.48
N ARG A 117 -8.26 -11.76 2.55
CA ARG A 117 -7.06 -11.41 3.32
C ARG A 117 -5.76 -11.57 2.54
N ALA A 118 -5.73 -12.34 1.46
CA ALA A 118 -4.57 -12.49 0.60
C ALA A 118 -4.13 -11.15 -0.04
N PHE A 119 -5.05 -10.18 -0.14
CA PHE A 119 -4.79 -8.86 -0.73
C PHE A 119 -4.59 -7.76 0.31
N TRP A 120 -4.50 -8.11 1.59
CA TRP A 120 -4.34 -7.11 2.65
C TRP A 120 -2.88 -6.68 2.77
N PRO A 121 -2.63 -5.41 3.09
CA PRO A 121 -1.32 -4.98 3.53
C PRO A 121 -0.83 -5.81 4.73
N ASP A 122 0.44 -6.19 4.68
CA ASP A 122 1.12 -6.94 5.72
C ASP A 122 1.36 -6.03 6.93
N ARG A 123 1.03 -6.53 8.12
CA ARG A 123 1.13 -5.76 9.37
C ARG A 123 2.57 -5.38 9.70
N ALA A 124 3.55 -6.24 9.41
CA ALA A 124 4.96 -5.94 9.65
C ALA A 124 5.46 -4.83 8.73
N LEU A 125 4.99 -4.76 7.48
CA LEU A 125 5.34 -3.68 6.55
C LEU A 125 4.70 -2.35 6.97
N MET A 126 3.43 -2.36 7.39
CA MET A 126 2.78 -1.17 7.97
C MET A 126 3.49 -0.69 9.25
N ALA A 127 3.86 -1.61 10.14
CA ALA A 127 4.60 -1.30 11.36
C ALA A 127 5.96 -0.68 11.03
N ARG A 128 6.70 -1.24 10.07
CA ARG A 128 7.99 -0.70 9.62
C ARG A 128 7.86 0.71 9.04
N HIS A 129 6.83 0.98 8.23
CA HIS A 129 6.53 2.32 7.73
C HIS A 129 6.30 3.30 8.89
N ARG A 130 5.48 2.93 9.87
CA ARG A 130 5.18 3.75 11.05
C ARG A 130 6.43 4.04 11.89
N GLU A 131 7.23 3.01 12.17
CA GLU A 131 8.45 3.13 12.97
C GLU A 131 9.49 4.06 12.34
N TYR A 132 9.59 4.08 11.01
CA TYR A 132 10.51 4.95 10.29
C TYR A 132 10.32 6.42 10.64
N PHE A 133 9.08 6.85 10.87
CA PHE A 133 8.76 8.24 11.25
C PHE A 133 8.85 8.47 12.76
N GLN A 134 8.54 7.46 13.59
CA GLN A 134 8.68 7.58 15.04
C GLN A 134 10.13 7.72 15.51
N ARG A 135 11.11 7.22 14.74
CA ARG A 135 12.54 7.35 15.06
C ARG A 135 13.15 8.70 14.65
N ARG A 136 12.38 9.55 13.99
CA ARG A 136 12.86 10.84 13.42
C ARG A 136 12.25 12.07 14.09
N ASP A 137 11.28 11.85 14.97
CA ASP A 137 10.78 12.84 15.93
C ASP A 137 11.62 12.79 17.21
#